data_AF-A0A1W1DK78-F1
#
_entry.id   AF-A0A1W1DK78-F1
#
_cell.length_a   1.000
_cell.length_b   1.000
_cell.length_c   1.000
_cell.angle_alpha   90.00
_cell.angle_beta   90.00
_cell.angle_gamma   90.00
#
_symmetry.space_group_name_H-M   'P 1'
#
loop_
_entity.id
_entity.type
_entity.pdbx_description
1 polymer ?
#
loop_
_entity_poly.entity_id
_entity_poly.type
_entity_poly.pdbx_seq_one_letter_code
_entity_poly.pdbx_strand_id
1 'polypeptide(L)'
;MTKNYTENLFVGLCASDKNGGPTQMALQLADSLERKGGFDIDDIGKRYLNWHKRDGYDAGPTASRVFQLVSKGISFTKASEQVDYELAGRTAGCNPAHRATPLAMLDVSDKELIDITIQEAKLTHWHPLAADVSVATVLLCRKLWQGEDWHAAVANTRKGRLIETQRALEAHKMNELNGNGYAPNVLAAAMFFLSNSKSITEAIERSIDFAGPANYCPVLVGTIGAAKWSNN
;
A
#
# COMPACT_ATOMS: atom_id res chain seq x y z
N MET A 1 -22.92 2.67 -4.79
CA MET A 1 -21.65 3.11 -5.42
C MET A 1 -20.42 2.50 -4.73
N THR A 2 -20.37 2.39 -3.40
CA THR A 2 -19.24 1.80 -2.65
C THR A 2 -18.93 0.33 -2.95
N LYS A 3 -19.95 -0.55 -3.10
CA LYS A 3 -19.73 -1.99 -3.36
C LYS A 3 -18.88 -2.29 -4.61
N ASN A 4 -19.05 -1.52 -5.68
CA ASN A 4 -18.34 -1.77 -6.95
C ASN A 4 -16.83 -1.48 -6.81
N TYR A 5 -16.43 -0.48 -6.02
CA TYR A 5 -15.02 -0.15 -5.85
C TYR A 5 -14.26 -1.16 -4.97
N THR A 6 -14.85 -1.66 -3.88
CA THR A 6 -14.18 -2.70 -3.05
C THR A 6 -13.90 -3.95 -3.88
N GLU A 7 -14.89 -4.39 -4.64
CA GLU A 7 -14.76 -5.56 -5.52
C GLU A 7 -13.67 -5.32 -6.57
N ASN A 8 -13.69 -4.19 -7.27
CA ASN A 8 -12.67 -3.84 -8.26
C ASN A 8 -11.27 -3.74 -7.65
N LEU A 9 -11.15 -3.17 -6.45
CA LEU A 9 -9.89 -3.07 -5.71
C LEU A 9 -9.28 -4.45 -5.48
N PHE A 10 -10.06 -5.40 -4.97
CA PHE A 10 -9.59 -6.76 -4.72
C PHE A 10 -9.37 -7.56 -6.01
N VAL A 11 -10.13 -7.30 -7.08
CA VAL A 11 -9.84 -7.87 -8.42
C VAL A 11 -8.47 -7.41 -8.90
N GLY A 12 -8.18 -6.12 -8.85
CA GLY A 12 -6.88 -5.56 -9.24
C GLY A 12 -5.73 -6.07 -8.35
N LEU A 13 -5.96 -6.16 -7.05
CA LEU A 13 -4.98 -6.68 -6.09
C LEU A 13 -4.67 -8.17 -6.36
N CYS A 14 -5.68 -9.04 -6.44
CA CYS A 14 -5.51 -10.46 -6.73
C CYS A 14 -4.87 -10.73 -8.12
N ALA A 15 -5.15 -9.87 -9.11
CA ALA A 15 -4.55 -10.01 -10.43
C ALA A 15 -3.05 -9.68 -10.43
N SER A 16 -2.62 -8.76 -9.57
CA SER A 16 -1.27 -8.18 -9.59
C SER A 16 -0.32 -8.76 -8.54
N ASP A 17 -0.84 -9.18 -7.39
CA ASP A 17 -0.08 -9.84 -6.33
C ASP A 17 0.10 -11.33 -6.62
N LYS A 18 1.30 -11.72 -7.05
CA LYS A 18 1.66 -13.10 -7.41
C LYS A 18 2.17 -13.91 -6.21
N ASN A 19 2.54 -13.25 -5.12
CA ASN A 19 3.07 -13.91 -3.93
C ASN A 19 2.00 -14.04 -2.83
N GLY A 20 0.99 -13.17 -2.83
CA GLY A 20 -0.25 -13.29 -2.07
C GLY A 20 -0.24 -12.66 -0.68
N GLY A 21 0.94 -12.32 -0.12
CA GLY A 21 1.08 -11.71 1.20
C GLY A 21 0.34 -10.37 1.31
N PRO A 22 0.62 -9.40 0.42
CA PRO A 22 -0.13 -8.15 0.30
C PRO A 22 -1.65 -8.32 0.28
N THR A 23 -2.14 -9.25 -0.55
CA THR A 23 -3.57 -9.53 -0.70
C THR A 23 -4.18 -10.02 0.62
N GLN A 24 -3.50 -10.94 1.32
CA GLN A 24 -4.01 -11.42 2.61
C GLN A 24 -4.07 -10.33 3.66
N MET A 25 -3.05 -9.48 3.75
CA MET A 25 -3.06 -8.37 4.71
C MET A 25 -4.14 -7.35 4.36
N ALA A 26 -4.33 -7.00 3.09
CA ALA A 26 -5.42 -6.13 2.66
C ALA A 26 -6.81 -6.72 2.99
N LEU A 27 -6.99 -8.03 2.85
CA LEU A 27 -8.23 -8.73 3.25
C LEU A 27 -8.46 -8.65 4.76
N GLN A 28 -7.41 -8.84 5.58
CA GLN A 28 -7.52 -8.67 7.04
C GLN A 28 -7.92 -7.23 7.43
N LEU A 29 -7.38 -6.24 6.73
CA LEU A 29 -7.74 -4.84 6.92
C LEU A 29 -9.21 -4.61 6.56
N ALA A 30 -9.63 -5.01 5.36
CA ALA A 30 -11.01 -4.84 4.91
C ALA A 30 -12.03 -5.53 5.82
N ASP A 31 -11.78 -6.78 6.25
CA ASP A 31 -12.67 -7.49 7.19
C ASP A 31 -12.74 -6.81 8.56
N SER A 32 -11.64 -6.16 9.01
CA SER A 32 -11.67 -5.34 10.22
C SER A 32 -12.57 -4.10 10.03
N LEU A 33 -12.37 -3.36 8.94
CA LEU A 33 -13.17 -2.16 8.63
C LEU A 33 -14.67 -2.49 8.57
N GLU A 34 -15.03 -3.60 7.91
CA GLU A 34 -16.41 -4.05 7.77
C GLU A 34 -17.01 -4.46 9.13
N ARG A 35 -16.33 -5.33 9.89
CA ARG A 35 -16.86 -5.84 11.16
C ARG A 35 -16.90 -4.82 12.28
N LYS A 36 -16.02 -3.81 12.23
CA LYS A 36 -15.96 -2.73 13.22
C LYS A 36 -16.78 -1.51 12.82
N GLY A 37 -17.20 -1.43 11.56
CA GLY A 37 -17.87 -0.26 11.00
C GLY A 37 -16.97 0.97 10.93
N GLY A 38 -15.64 0.79 10.87
CA GLY A 38 -14.67 1.87 10.92
C GLY A 38 -13.25 1.39 11.22
N PHE A 39 -12.33 2.34 11.41
CA PHE A 39 -10.92 2.05 11.70
C PHE A 39 -10.71 1.67 13.17
N ASP A 40 -10.24 0.46 13.43
CA ASP A 40 -9.87 -0.07 14.75
C ASP A 40 -8.45 -0.65 14.67
N ILE A 41 -7.45 0.15 15.05
CA ILE A 41 -6.03 -0.20 14.92
C ILE A 41 -5.65 -1.48 15.70
N ASP A 42 -6.29 -1.71 16.84
CA ASP A 42 -6.01 -2.87 17.69
C ASP A 42 -6.55 -4.15 17.05
N ASP A 43 -7.74 -4.10 16.46
CA ASP A 43 -8.31 -5.22 15.72
C ASP A 43 -7.53 -5.54 14.46
N ILE A 44 -7.13 -4.52 13.68
CA ILE A 44 -6.28 -4.66 12.49
C ILE A 44 -4.96 -5.34 12.87
N GLY A 45 -4.27 -4.82 13.90
CA GLY A 45 -3.02 -5.40 14.38
C GLY A 45 -3.16 -6.86 14.81
N LYS A 46 -4.21 -7.19 15.58
CA LYS A 46 -4.50 -8.57 15.99
C LYS A 46 -4.71 -9.50 14.80
N ARG A 47 -5.42 -9.05 13.76
CA ARG A 47 -5.67 -9.84 12.55
C ARG A 47 -4.41 -10.10 11.75
N TYR A 48 -3.57 -9.08 11.55
CA TYR A 48 -2.28 -9.26 10.90
C TYR A 48 -1.39 -10.24 11.67
N LEU A 49 -1.35 -10.13 13.00
CA LEU A 49 -0.60 -11.05 13.85
C LEU A 49 -1.14 -12.49 13.76
N ASN A 50 -2.46 -12.66 13.77
CA ASN A 50 -3.09 -13.98 13.68
C ASN A 50 -2.85 -14.64 12.32
N TRP A 51 -2.94 -13.86 11.23
CA TRP A 51 -2.52 -14.31 9.90
C TRP A 51 -1.05 -14.73 9.89
N HIS A 52 -0.15 -13.87 10.39
CA HIS A 52 1.28 -14.17 10.43
C HIS A 52 1.63 -15.43 11.25
N LYS A 53 0.91 -15.67 12.36
CA LYS A 53 1.09 -16.89 13.17
C LYS A 53 0.61 -18.16 12.46
N ARG A 54 -0.39 -18.06 11.59
CA ARG A 54 -0.96 -19.19 10.87
C ARG A 54 -0.05 -19.63 9.72
N ASP A 55 0.34 -18.68 8.88
CA ASP A 55 1.08 -18.95 7.65
C ASP A 55 2.13 -17.87 7.34
N GLY A 56 1.78 -16.57 7.47
CA GLY A 56 2.70 -15.43 7.40
C GLY A 56 3.56 -15.34 6.14
N TYR A 57 3.13 -16.02 5.07
CA TYR A 57 3.85 -16.06 3.81
C TYR A 57 3.92 -14.67 3.19
N ASP A 58 5.07 -14.34 2.60
CA ASP A 58 5.29 -13.07 1.90
C ASP A 58 4.99 -11.80 2.74
N ALA A 59 5.06 -11.88 4.08
CA ALA A 59 4.95 -10.70 4.94
C ALA A 59 6.13 -9.73 4.78
N GLY A 60 7.27 -10.22 4.28
CA GLY A 60 8.53 -9.47 4.19
C GLY A 60 9.28 -9.39 5.53
N PRO A 61 10.60 -9.20 5.50
CA PRO A 61 11.46 -9.36 6.68
C PRO A 61 11.15 -8.37 7.81
N THR A 62 10.86 -7.11 7.48
CA THR A 62 10.52 -6.07 8.47
C THR A 62 9.23 -6.41 9.22
N ALA A 63 8.14 -6.71 8.50
CA ALA A 63 6.87 -7.02 9.13
C ALA A 63 6.96 -8.32 9.94
N SER A 64 7.58 -9.36 9.39
CA SER A 64 7.80 -10.62 10.11
C SER A 64 8.57 -10.42 11.41
N ARG A 65 9.63 -9.60 11.40
CA ARG A 65 10.38 -9.29 12.61
C ARG A 65 9.51 -8.57 13.66
N VAL A 66 8.69 -7.61 13.23
CA VAL A 66 7.73 -6.93 14.13
C VAL A 66 6.74 -7.92 14.73
N PHE A 67 6.11 -8.77 13.92
CA PHE A 67 5.15 -9.77 14.42
C PHE A 67 5.78 -10.79 15.38
N GLN A 68 7.05 -11.14 15.19
CA GLN A 68 7.80 -11.99 16.13
C GLN A 68 7.99 -11.33 17.49
N LEU A 69 8.32 -10.03 17.52
CA LEU A 69 8.42 -9.25 18.76
C LEU A 69 7.07 -9.10 19.44
N VAL A 70 6.01 -8.81 18.67
CA VAL A 70 4.65 -8.69 19.21
C VAL A 70 4.14 -10.02 19.78
N SER A 71 4.49 -11.14 19.14
CA SER A 71 4.17 -12.48 19.66
C SER A 71 4.83 -12.77 21.02
N LYS A 72 5.89 -12.04 21.39
CA LYS A 72 6.57 -12.12 22.69
C LYS A 72 6.03 -11.11 23.71
N GLY A 73 4.94 -10.40 23.40
CA GLY A 73 4.27 -9.47 24.31
C GLY A 73 4.71 -8.00 24.17
N ILE A 74 5.53 -7.66 23.16
CA ILE A 74 5.87 -6.27 22.87
C ILE A 74 4.70 -5.60 22.14
N SER A 75 4.37 -4.34 22.46
CA SER A 75 3.34 -3.61 21.70
C SER A 75 3.79 -3.34 20.26
N PHE A 76 2.85 -3.20 19.33
CA PHE A 76 3.14 -2.91 17.93
C PHE A 76 4.06 -1.72 17.73
N THR A 77 3.76 -0.58 18.39
CA THR A 77 4.57 0.64 18.30
C THR A 77 6.01 0.40 18.75
N LYS A 78 6.21 -0.23 19.91
CA LYS A 78 7.56 -0.51 20.42
C LYS A 78 8.31 -1.50 19.54
N ALA A 79 7.60 -2.49 19.01
CA ALA A 79 8.18 -3.49 18.12
C ALA A 79 8.63 -2.85 16.79
N SER A 80 7.82 -1.99 16.17
CA SER A 80 8.19 -1.33 14.91
C SER A 80 9.33 -0.32 15.11
N GLU A 81 9.32 0.46 16.19
CA GLU A 81 10.44 1.34 16.58
C GLU A 81 11.73 0.54 16.78
N GLN A 82 11.65 -0.56 17.53
CA GLN A 82 12.81 -1.41 17.80
C GLN A 82 13.38 -2.02 16.51
N VAL A 83 12.54 -2.51 15.59
CA VAL A 83 12.99 -3.07 14.32
C VAL A 83 13.65 -2.03 13.43
N ASP A 84 13.11 -0.81 13.40
CA ASP A 84 13.74 0.28 12.65
C ASP A 84 15.12 0.64 13.21
N TYR A 85 15.26 0.68 14.54
CA TYR A 85 16.54 0.86 15.19
C TYR A 85 17.52 -0.30 14.91
N GLU A 86 17.09 -1.55 15.06
CA GLU A 86 17.88 -2.77 14.77
C GLU A 86 18.41 -2.78 13.33
N LEU A 87 17.65 -2.20 12.39
CA LEU A 87 17.98 -2.13 10.96
C LEU A 87 18.57 -0.78 10.55
N ALA A 88 19.00 0.06 11.51
CA ALA A 88 19.61 1.36 11.27
C ALA A 88 18.79 2.28 10.33
N GLY A 89 17.47 2.32 10.52
CA GLY A 89 16.54 3.13 9.72
C GLY A 89 16.24 2.55 8.33
N ARG A 90 16.73 1.35 7.98
CA ARG A 90 16.54 0.76 6.65
C ARG A 90 15.21 0.01 6.52
N THR A 91 14.12 0.61 7.01
CA THR A 91 12.76 0.03 6.98
C THR A 91 11.77 0.79 6.10
N ALA A 92 12.26 1.59 5.14
CA ALA A 92 11.44 2.31 4.15
C ALA A 92 10.85 1.41 3.04
N GLY A 93 10.33 0.24 3.40
CA GLY A 93 9.76 -0.76 2.49
C GLY A 93 8.31 -0.47 2.10
N CYS A 94 7.87 -1.01 0.95
CA CYS A 94 6.54 -0.76 0.36
C CYS A 94 5.37 -1.53 1.00
N ASN A 95 5.62 -2.46 1.92
CA ASN A 95 4.60 -3.37 2.45
C ASN A 95 3.37 -2.65 3.07
N PRO A 96 3.48 -1.48 3.73
CA PRO A 96 2.32 -0.68 4.11
C PRO A 96 1.46 -0.24 2.93
N ALA A 97 2.07 0.34 1.89
CA ALA A 97 1.37 0.83 0.71
C ALA A 97 0.64 -0.30 -0.06
N HIS A 98 1.22 -1.50 -0.03
CA HIS A 98 0.65 -2.69 -0.65
C HIS A 98 -0.70 -3.12 -0.07
N ARG A 99 -0.92 -2.90 1.24
CA ARG A 99 -2.08 -3.45 1.97
C ARG A 99 -3.10 -2.40 2.40
N ALA A 100 -2.74 -1.12 2.41
CA ALA A 100 -3.52 -0.05 3.02
C ALA A 100 -4.67 0.50 2.15
N THR A 101 -4.75 0.13 0.87
CA THR A 101 -5.73 0.70 -0.08
C THR A 101 -7.21 0.53 0.27
N PRO A 102 -7.66 -0.48 1.06
CA PRO A 102 -9.03 -0.50 1.60
C PRO A 102 -9.40 0.74 2.42
N LEU A 103 -8.43 1.43 3.05
CA LEU A 103 -8.68 2.66 3.81
C LEU A 103 -9.23 3.80 2.94
N ALA A 104 -8.98 3.78 1.62
CA ALA A 104 -9.44 4.80 0.69
C ALA A 104 -10.97 4.97 0.68
N MET A 105 -11.70 3.97 1.21
CA MET A 105 -13.15 3.89 1.26
C MET A 105 -13.77 4.45 2.54
N LEU A 106 -12.97 4.77 3.56
CA LEU A 106 -13.49 5.33 4.80
C LEU A 106 -14.17 6.67 4.52
N ASP A 107 -15.33 6.89 5.12
CA ASP A 107 -16.06 8.16 5.04
C ASP A 107 -15.51 9.14 6.09
N VAL A 108 -14.28 9.59 5.83
CA VAL A 108 -13.51 10.50 6.70
C VAL A 108 -12.79 11.53 5.85
N SER A 109 -12.48 12.69 6.45
CA SER A 109 -11.71 13.73 5.77
C SER A 109 -10.35 13.23 5.28
N ASP A 110 -9.76 13.87 4.26
CA ASP A 110 -8.41 13.52 3.79
C ASP A 110 -7.36 13.68 4.91
N LYS A 111 -7.54 14.67 5.80
CA LYS A 111 -6.66 14.86 6.96
C LYS A 111 -6.71 13.65 7.90
N GLU A 112 -7.91 13.20 8.23
CA GLU A 112 -8.10 12.03 9.10
C GLU A 112 -7.62 10.74 8.43
N LEU A 113 -7.83 10.58 7.12
CA LEU A 113 -7.31 9.44 6.38
C LEU A 113 -5.78 9.38 6.39
N ILE A 114 -5.09 10.53 6.32
CA ILE A 114 -3.63 10.61 6.45
C ILE A 114 -3.21 10.04 7.81
N ASP A 115 -3.82 10.51 8.90
CA ASP A 115 -3.48 10.07 10.25
C ASP A 115 -3.77 8.57 10.46
N ILE A 116 -4.88 8.08 9.92
CA ILE A 116 -5.27 6.66 9.94
C ILE A 116 -4.24 5.81 9.17
N THR A 117 -3.85 6.23 7.97
CA THR A 117 -2.91 5.47 7.13
C THR A 117 -1.50 5.43 7.75
N ILE A 118 -1.08 6.51 8.42
CA ILE A 118 0.19 6.54 9.15
C ILE A 118 0.14 5.57 10.35
N GLN A 119 -0.97 5.52 11.09
CA GLN A 119 -1.15 4.58 12.20
C GLN A 119 -1.11 3.12 11.71
N GLU A 120 -1.79 2.81 10.61
CA GLU A 120 -1.75 1.48 9.98
C GLU A 120 -0.32 1.09 9.58
N ALA A 121 0.39 2.00 8.90
CA ALA A 121 1.75 1.72 8.43
C ALA A 121 2.70 1.39 9.60
N LYS A 122 2.57 2.14 10.70
CA LYS A 122 3.37 2.00 11.93
C LYS A 122 3.13 0.70 12.69
N LEU A 123 2.10 -0.09 12.35
CA LEU A 123 1.98 -1.45 12.86
C LEU A 123 3.20 -2.31 12.50
N THR A 124 3.88 -2.04 11.39
CA THR A 124 5.00 -2.86 10.93
C THR A 124 6.21 -2.06 10.48
N HIS A 125 6.03 -0.82 10.02
CA HIS A 125 7.10 0.01 9.46
C HIS A 125 7.11 1.36 10.16
N TRP A 126 8.13 1.61 10.97
CA TRP A 126 8.26 2.88 11.68
C TRP A 126 8.71 4.03 10.77
N HIS A 127 9.48 3.72 9.73
CA HIS A 127 10.11 4.72 8.88
C HIS A 127 9.10 5.66 8.22
N PRO A 128 9.27 7.00 8.34
CA PRO A 128 8.28 7.98 7.89
C PRO A 128 7.98 7.89 6.39
N LEU A 129 8.99 7.55 5.58
CA LEU A 129 8.81 7.41 4.13
C LEU A 129 7.96 6.21 3.71
N ALA A 130 7.97 5.10 4.48
CA ALA A 130 7.07 3.97 4.20
C ALA A 130 5.60 4.39 4.44
N ALA A 131 5.35 5.13 5.52
CA ALA A 131 4.04 5.68 5.82
C ALA A 131 3.61 6.73 4.77
N ASP A 132 4.48 7.66 4.39
CA ASP A 132 4.14 8.73 3.45
C ASP A 132 3.81 8.21 2.04
N VAL A 133 4.53 7.19 1.56
CA VAL A 133 4.17 6.49 0.31
C VAL A 133 2.83 5.76 0.44
N SER A 134 2.58 5.09 1.57
CA SER A 134 1.28 4.45 1.83
C SER A 134 0.14 5.46 1.79
N VAL A 135 0.32 6.62 2.43
CA VAL A 135 -0.64 7.71 2.39
C VAL A 135 -0.86 8.21 0.97
N ALA A 136 0.21 8.40 0.18
CA ALA A 136 0.08 8.81 -1.22
C ALA A 136 -0.71 7.80 -2.04
N THR A 137 -0.45 6.50 -1.89
CA THR A 137 -1.20 5.44 -2.57
C THR A 137 -2.68 5.48 -2.19
N VAL A 138 -3.00 5.53 -0.89
CA VAL A 138 -4.40 5.52 -0.41
C VAL A 138 -5.16 6.77 -0.88
N LEU A 139 -4.56 7.96 -0.80
CA LEU A 139 -5.18 9.20 -1.27
C LEU A 139 -5.37 9.22 -2.78
N LEU A 140 -4.39 8.74 -3.55
CA LEU A 140 -4.51 8.65 -5.00
C LEU A 140 -5.67 7.73 -5.39
N CYS A 141 -5.73 6.54 -4.78
CA CYS A 141 -6.86 5.63 -4.94
C CYS A 141 -8.18 6.33 -4.59
N ARG A 142 -8.24 7.05 -3.46
CA ARG A 142 -9.44 7.80 -3.03
C ARG A 142 -9.94 8.76 -4.11
N LYS A 143 -9.05 9.62 -4.58
CA LYS A 143 -9.35 10.67 -5.56
C LYS A 143 -9.84 10.08 -6.88
N LEU A 144 -9.14 9.05 -7.38
CA LEU A 144 -9.49 8.40 -8.63
C LEU A 144 -10.86 7.71 -8.57
N TRP A 145 -11.15 6.95 -7.51
CA TRP A 145 -12.46 6.28 -7.41
C TRP A 145 -13.60 7.28 -7.22
N GLN A 146 -13.33 8.44 -6.59
CA GLN A 146 -14.28 9.56 -6.49
C GLN A 146 -14.45 10.33 -7.81
N GLY A 147 -13.76 9.93 -8.88
CA GLY A 147 -13.93 10.48 -10.22
C GLY A 147 -13.03 11.67 -10.55
N GLU A 148 -12.02 11.95 -9.74
CA GLU A 148 -11.03 12.97 -10.06
C GLU A 148 -10.16 12.54 -11.25
N ASP A 149 -9.89 13.45 -12.19
CA ASP A 149 -8.99 13.19 -13.32
C ASP A 149 -7.58 12.81 -12.83
N TRP A 150 -6.91 11.92 -13.56
CA TRP A 150 -5.57 11.42 -13.26
C TRP A 150 -4.58 12.53 -12.92
N HIS A 151 -4.49 13.59 -13.74
CA HIS A 151 -3.51 14.65 -13.54
C HIS A 151 -3.82 15.47 -12.28
N ALA A 152 -5.11 15.77 -12.04
CA ALA A 152 -5.56 16.48 -10.86
C ALA A 152 -5.33 15.64 -9.58
N ALA A 153 -5.71 14.36 -9.61
CA ALA A 153 -5.55 13.42 -8.51
C ALA A 153 -4.09 13.27 -8.10
N VAL A 154 -3.17 13.13 -9.06
CA VAL A 154 -1.72 13.07 -8.82
C VAL A 154 -1.21 14.40 -8.25
N ALA A 155 -1.55 15.53 -8.86
CA ALA A 155 -1.11 16.84 -8.40
C ALA A 155 -1.59 17.16 -6.97
N ASN A 156 -2.82 16.79 -6.63
CA ASN A 156 -3.38 16.99 -5.30
C ASN A 156 -2.80 16.02 -4.27
N THR A 157 -2.58 14.75 -4.64
CA THR A 157 -1.93 13.76 -3.76
C THR A 157 -0.48 14.15 -3.43
N ARG A 158 0.23 14.79 -4.36
CA ARG A 158 1.62 15.23 -4.18
C ARG A 158 1.79 16.33 -3.12
N LYS A 159 0.76 17.12 -2.85
CA LYS A 159 0.84 18.25 -1.90
C LYS A 159 1.09 17.77 -0.47
N GLY A 160 2.11 18.31 0.17
CA GLY A 160 2.42 18.01 1.58
C GLY A 160 2.97 16.59 1.82
N ARG A 161 3.52 15.93 0.79
CA ARG A 161 4.29 14.67 0.90
C ARG A 161 5.78 14.93 1.07
N LEU A 162 6.53 13.92 1.48
CA LEU A 162 7.99 13.98 1.53
C LEU A 162 8.57 14.08 0.11
N ILE A 163 9.77 14.65 -0.02
CA ILE A 163 10.36 14.96 -1.33
C ILE A 163 10.54 13.70 -2.20
N GLU A 164 10.87 12.56 -1.60
CA GLU A 164 11.02 11.29 -2.28
C GLU A 164 9.67 10.78 -2.81
N THR A 165 8.60 10.88 -2.02
CA THR A 165 7.23 10.54 -2.45
C THR A 165 6.75 11.50 -3.52
N GLN A 166 7.05 12.80 -3.40
CA GLN A 166 6.69 13.79 -4.41
C GLN A 166 7.34 13.49 -5.76
N ARG A 167 8.62 13.09 -5.76
CA ARG A 167 9.35 12.66 -6.95
C ARG A 167 8.80 11.34 -7.50
N ALA A 168 8.46 10.39 -6.63
CA ALA A 168 7.86 9.13 -7.05
C ALA A 168 6.52 9.31 -7.79
N LEU A 169 5.75 10.36 -7.45
CA LEU A 169 4.50 10.71 -8.14
C LEU A 169 4.68 11.44 -9.48
N GLU A 170 5.90 11.84 -9.84
CA GLU A 170 6.18 12.49 -11.12
C GLU A 170 6.17 11.50 -12.29
N ALA A 171 6.30 12.02 -13.51
CA ALA A 171 6.48 11.18 -14.69
C ALA A 171 7.92 10.62 -14.73
N HIS A 172 8.04 9.32 -14.95
CA HIS A 172 9.33 8.61 -15.03
C HIS A 172 9.56 8.02 -16.42
N LYS A 173 10.80 7.67 -16.71
CA LYS A 173 11.20 6.85 -17.85
C LYS A 173 11.56 5.45 -17.40
N MET A 174 11.41 4.46 -18.29
CA MET A 174 11.69 3.05 -17.98
C MET A 174 13.11 2.83 -17.41
N ASN A 175 14.11 3.54 -17.92
CA ASN A 175 15.51 3.40 -17.48
C ASN A 175 15.82 4.06 -16.12
N GLU A 176 14.87 4.81 -15.55
CA GLU A 176 14.98 5.43 -14.22
C GLU A 176 14.38 4.51 -13.13
N LEU A 177 13.63 3.48 -13.53
CA LEU A 177 12.91 2.61 -12.61
C LEU A 177 13.83 1.61 -11.91
N ASN A 178 13.44 1.21 -10.70
CA ASN A 178 14.11 0.18 -9.94
C ASN A 178 13.09 -0.85 -9.41
N GLY A 179 13.35 -2.14 -9.63
CA GLY A 179 12.47 -3.24 -9.24
C GLY A 179 12.58 -3.68 -7.77
N ASN A 180 13.26 -2.91 -6.91
CA ASN A 180 13.43 -3.24 -5.49
C ASN A 180 12.20 -2.86 -4.63
N GLY A 181 12.21 -3.28 -3.35
CA GLY A 181 11.09 -3.05 -2.41
C GLY A 181 11.11 -1.69 -1.68
N TYR A 182 11.95 -0.73 -2.10
CA TYR A 182 12.01 0.59 -1.49
C TYR A 182 10.76 1.40 -1.89
N ALA A 183 9.99 1.88 -0.92
CA ALA A 183 8.63 2.38 -1.16
C ALA A 183 8.53 3.45 -2.26
N PRO A 184 9.40 4.48 -2.34
CA PRO A 184 9.37 5.45 -3.44
C PRO A 184 9.64 4.84 -4.81
N ASN A 185 10.56 3.87 -4.93
CA ASN A 185 10.85 3.21 -6.21
C ASN A 185 9.65 2.40 -6.69
N VAL A 186 8.99 1.69 -5.76
CA VAL A 186 7.78 0.90 -6.03
C VAL A 186 6.66 1.81 -6.52
N LEU A 187 6.45 2.97 -5.87
CA LEU A 187 5.48 3.96 -6.31
C LEU A 187 5.84 4.55 -7.69
N ALA A 188 7.10 4.94 -7.91
CA ALA A 188 7.57 5.49 -9.19
C ALA A 188 7.34 4.52 -10.36
N ALA A 189 7.68 3.24 -10.16
CA ALA A 189 7.43 2.20 -11.14
C ALA A 189 5.93 2.01 -11.40
N ALA A 190 5.10 2.00 -10.35
CA ALA A 190 3.65 1.91 -10.51
C ALA A 190 3.08 3.08 -11.32
N MET A 191 3.49 4.31 -11.00
CA MET A 191 3.10 5.52 -11.74
C MET A 191 3.50 5.45 -13.22
N PHE A 192 4.68 4.91 -13.52
CA PHE A 192 5.11 4.69 -14.90
C PHE A 192 4.17 3.75 -15.66
N PHE A 193 3.91 2.54 -15.15
CA PHE A 193 3.07 1.56 -15.85
C PHE A 193 1.63 2.05 -15.98
N LEU A 194 1.08 2.71 -14.96
CA LEU A 194 -0.27 3.28 -15.01
C LEU A 194 -0.41 4.43 -16.01
N SER A 195 0.64 5.22 -16.22
CA SER A 195 0.62 6.36 -17.16
C SER A 195 0.86 5.94 -18.61
N ASN A 196 1.52 4.79 -18.82
CA ASN A 196 1.99 4.37 -20.13
C ASN A 196 1.25 3.13 -20.69
N SER A 197 0.14 2.72 -20.06
CA SER A 197 -0.70 1.59 -20.50
C SER A 197 -2.13 2.04 -20.80
N LYS A 198 -2.82 1.33 -21.69
CA LYS A 198 -4.18 1.65 -22.13
C LYS A 198 -5.27 0.99 -21.28
N SER A 199 -4.90 -0.05 -20.53
CA SER A 199 -5.81 -0.78 -19.64
C SER A 199 -5.11 -1.26 -18.37
N ILE A 200 -5.90 -1.61 -17.36
CA ILE A 200 -5.39 -2.22 -16.12
C ILE A 200 -4.65 -3.53 -16.40
N THR A 201 -5.19 -4.38 -17.29
CA THR A 201 -4.57 -5.66 -17.66
C THR A 201 -3.18 -5.46 -18.25
N GLU A 202 -3.05 -4.54 -19.22
CA GLU A 202 -1.76 -4.23 -19.85
C GLU A 202 -0.77 -3.65 -18.81
N ALA A 203 -1.23 -2.77 -17.92
CA ALA A 203 -0.39 -2.21 -16.87
C ALA A 203 0.13 -3.29 -15.92
N ILE A 204 -0.73 -4.20 -15.47
CA ILE A 204 -0.38 -5.30 -14.58
C ILE A 204 0.64 -6.22 -15.26
N GLU A 205 0.37 -6.69 -16.47
CA GLU A 205 1.27 -7.60 -17.21
C GLU A 205 2.67 -6.99 -17.36
N ARG A 206 2.76 -5.76 -17.86
CA ARG A 206 4.05 -5.07 -18.05
C ARG A 206 4.79 -4.82 -16.74
N SER A 207 4.06 -4.54 -15.66
CA SER A 207 4.67 -4.35 -14.35
C SER A 207 5.21 -5.65 -13.75
N ILE A 208 4.53 -6.79 -13.99
CA ILE A 208 4.99 -8.10 -13.55
C ILE A 208 6.28 -8.48 -14.28
N ASP A 209 6.33 -8.27 -15.59
CA ASP A 209 7.53 -8.54 -16.40
C ASP A 209 8.73 -7.72 -15.89
N PHE A 210 8.50 -6.46 -15.51
CA PHE A 210 9.53 -5.59 -14.95
C PHE A 210 9.96 -6.00 -13.54
N ALA A 211 9.02 -6.30 -12.65
CA ALA A 211 9.30 -6.59 -11.24
C ALA A 211 9.89 -7.99 -11.04
N GLY A 212 9.64 -8.91 -11.97
CA GLY A 212 10.03 -10.30 -11.86
C GLY A 212 9.46 -10.96 -10.59
N PRO A 213 10.16 -11.96 -10.01
CA PRO A 213 9.63 -12.76 -8.91
C PRO A 213 9.44 -11.99 -7.59
N ALA A 214 10.07 -10.81 -7.46
CA ALA A 214 9.92 -10.00 -6.25
C ALA A 214 8.54 -9.33 -6.17
N ASN A 215 7.87 -9.12 -7.31
CA ASN A 215 6.47 -8.68 -7.40
C ASN A 215 6.10 -7.44 -6.55
N TYR A 216 7.00 -6.45 -6.46
CA TYR A 216 6.72 -5.25 -5.67
C TYR A 216 5.75 -4.28 -6.36
N CYS A 217 6.18 -3.57 -7.40
CA CYS A 217 5.35 -2.54 -8.03
C CYS A 217 4.02 -3.02 -8.64
N PRO A 218 3.85 -4.29 -9.10
CA PRO A 218 2.58 -4.74 -9.64
C PRO A 218 1.42 -4.58 -8.64
N VAL A 219 1.65 -4.81 -7.36
CA VAL A 219 0.63 -4.68 -6.31
C VAL A 219 0.03 -3.27 -6.27
N LEU A 220 0.89 -2.24 -6.40
CA LEU A 220 0.42 -0.85 -6.49
C LEU A 220 -0.22 -0.55 -7.85
N VAL A 221 0.27 -1.15 -8.94
CA VAL A 221 -0.36 -1.03 -10.26
C VAL A 221 -1.79 -1.59 -10.25
N GLY A 222 -2.01 -2.75 -9.65
CA GLY A 222 -3.33 -3.35 -9.58
C GLY A 222 -4.31 -2.53 -8.74
N THR A 223 -3.88 -2.05 -7.57
CA THR A 223 -4.77 -1.29 -6.67
C THR A 223 -5.06 0.13 -7.15
N ILE A 224 -4.05 0.88 -7.59
CA ILE A 224 -4.26 2.22 -8.16
C ILE A 224 -4.97 2.11 -9.52
N GLY A 225 -4.64 1.09 -10.32
CA GLY A 225 -5.29 0.80 -11.59
C GLY A 225 -6.79 0.52 -11.41
N ALA A 226 -7.15 -0.27 -10.40
CA ALA A 226 -8.56 -0.54 -10.09
C ALA A 226 -9.34 0.76 -9.82
N ALA A 227 -8.73 1.75 -9.16
CA ALA A 227 -9.34 3.08 -8.98
C ALA A 227 -9.34 3.92 -10.26
N LYS A 228 -8.23 3.91 -11.03
CA LYS A 228 -8.07 4.69 -12.27
C LYS A 228 -9.10 4.30 -13.33
N TRP A 229 -9.37 3.01 -13.48
CA TRP A 229 -10.25 2.47 -14.52
C TRP A 229 -11.62 2.04 -13.99
N SER A 230 -12.00 2.36 -12.74
CA SER A 230 -13.28 1.93 -12.14
C SER A 230 -14.53 2.49 -12.83
N ASN A 231 -14.39 3.59 -13.56
CA ASN A 231 -15.50 4.36 -14.13
C ASN A 231 -15.57 4.26 -15.67
N ASN A 232 -14.71 3.43 -16.28
CA ASN A 232 -14.63 3.23 -17.74
C ASN A 232 -15.11 1.84 -18.16
#